data_AF-A0AAW9IGU8-F1
#
_entry.id   AF-A0AAW9IGU8-F1
#
_cell.length_a   1.000
_cell.length_b   1.000
_cell.length_c   1.000
_cell.angle_alpha   90.00
_cell.angle_beta   90.00
_cell.angle_gamma   90.00
#
_symmetry.space_group_name_H-M   'P 1'
#
loop_
_entity.id
_entity.type
_entity.pdbx_description
1 polymer ?
#
loop_
_entity_poly.entity_id
_entity_poly.type
_entity_poly.pdbx_seq_one_letter_code
_entity_poly.pdbx_strand_id
1 'polypeptide(L)'
;VLTIFILNFYLIDPIFGGINGWLSNLIASVDTGSTLLLTSVIAACTAFDLGGPVNKAAGAIAMGLAADAIFPLTGRVLSIIIPPIGLGLATVLDKFVVKRRVFDESLRVVGSTSIMLGLIAVSEGAIPFMLKNPLITIPINMLGAIFGSCTAVALGAVQWNPLPAIWGWPLVENLWAYIVGLLVGTLFIALANIFIRYYLIKKEEKNIM
;
A
#
# COMPACT_ATOMS: atom_id res chain seq x y z
N VAL A 1 -13.13 17.00 25.47
CA VAL A 1 -11.67 16.70 25.41
C VAL A 1 -11.28 15.68 26.46
N LEU A 2 -11.43 15.95 27.77
CA LEU A 2 -11.13 14.99 28.85
C LEU A 2 -11.85 13.63 28.72
N THR A 3 -13.12 13.62 28.33
CA THR A 3 -13.87 12.36 28.10
C THR A 3 -13.27 11.54 26.96
N ILE A 4 -12.86 12.19 25.86
CA ILE A 4 -12.22 11.54 24.71
C ILE A 4 -10.82 11.04 25.08
N PHE A 5 -10.10 11.79 25.91
CA PHE A 5 -8.80 11.38 26.44
C PHE A 5 -8.92 10.13 27.33
N ILE A 6 -9.87 10.12 28.27
CA ILE A 6 -10.11 8.98 29.17
C ILE A 6 -10.58 7.75 28.36
N LEU A 7 -11.44 7.95 27.35
CA LEU A 7 -11.88 6.87 26.48
C LEU A 7 -10.73 6.30 25.65
N ASN A 8 -9.86 7.16 25.11
CA ASN A 8 -8.65 6.70 24.42
C ASN A 8 -7.74 5.92 25.38
N PHE A 9 -7.38 6.51 26.51
CA PHE A 9 -6.40 5.95 27.43
C PHE A 9 -6.81 4.60 28.04
N TYR A 10 -8.10 4.41 28.34
CA TYR A 10 -8.56 3.20 29.05
C TYR A 10 -9.23 2.15 28.16
N LEU A 11 -9.71 2.50 26.97
CA LEU A 11 -10.43 1.55 26.10
C LEU A 11 -9.73 1.36 24.76
N ILE A 12 -9.23 2.43 24.14
CA ILE A 12 -8.65 2.36 22.80
C ILE A 12 -7.16 2.01 22.87
N ASP A 13 -6.38 2.69 23.70
CA ASP A 13 -4.92 2.52 23.86
C ASP A 13 -4.52 1.14 24.39
N PRO A 14 -5.23 0.48 25.31
CA PRO A 14 -4.85 -0.87 25.74
C PRO A 14 -4.97 -1.90 24.61
N ILE A 15 -5.96 -1.72 23.74
CA ILE A 15 -6.25 -2.65 22.63
C ILE A 15 -5.38 -2.29 21.42
N PHE A 16 -5.52 -1.07 20.91
CA PHE A 16 -4.81 -0.60 19.72
C PHE A 16 -3.38 -0.18 20.02
N GLY A 17 -3.10 0.39 21.18
CA GLY A 17 -1.73 0.67 21.63
C GLY A 17 -0.97 -0.61 21.99
N GLY A 18 -1.64 -1.66 22.47
CA GLY A 18 -1.04 -2.99 22.62
C GLY A 18 -0.64 -3.61 21.28
N ILE A 19 -1.53 -3.56 20.28
CA ILE A 19 -1.23 -4.01 18.90
C ILE A 19 -0.14 -3.15 18.28
N ASN A 20 -0.21 -1.83 18.43
CA ASN A 20 0.79 -0.91 17.91
C ASN A 20 2.15 -1.12 18.58
N GLY A 21 2.19 -1.36 19.89
CA GLY A 21 3.40 -1.68 20.64
C GLY A 21 4.00 -3.01 20.19
N TRP A 22 3.17 -4.03 19.96
CA TRP A 22 3.63 -5.30 19.39
C TRP A 22 4.18 -5.12 17.97
N LEU A 23 3.49 -4.39 17.10
CA LEU A 23 3.95 -4.09 15.75
C LEU A 23 5.24 -3.26 15.76
N SER A 24 5.33 -2.29 16.66
CA SER A 24 6.51 -1.45 16.86
C SER A 24 7.69 -2.27 17.32
N ASN A 25 7.49 -3.19 18.27
CA ASN A 25 8.52 -4.10 18.74
C ASN A 25 8.94 -5.09 17.64
N LEU A 26 7.99 -5.59 16.83
CA LEU A 26 8.32 -6.42 15.67
C LEU A 26 9.16 -5.66 14.65
N ILE A 27 8.77 -4.43 14.30
CA ILE A 27 9.51 -3.60 13.34
C ILE A 27 10.87 -3.19 13.92
N ALA A 28 10.96 -2.87 15.21
CA ALA A 28 12.22 -2.54 15.89
C ALA A 28 13.13 -3.76 16.10
N SER A 29 12.56 -4.97 16.14
CA SER A 29 13.33 -6.23 16.23
C SER A 29 13.91 -6.66 14.88
N VAL A 30 13.45 -6.08 13.77
CA VAL A 30 14.10 -6.22 12.48
C VAL A 30 15.43 -5.49 12.55
N ASP A 31 16.53 -6.22 12.41
CA ASP A 31 17.86 -5.65 12.32
C ASP A 31 17.88 -4.55 11.25
N THR A 32 18.11 -3.31 11.70
CA THR A 32 18.19 -2.13 10.83
C THR A 32 19.37 -2.23 9.85
N GLY A 33 20.28 -3.20 10.04
CA GLY A 33 21.30 -3.59 9.07
C GLY A 33 20.76 -4.04 7.71
N SER A 34 19.48 -4.43 7.60
CA SER A 34 18.85 -4.78 6.32
C SER A 34 17.78 -3.77 5.90
N THR A 35 18.20 -2.74 5.16
CA THR A 35 17.32 -1.69 4.60
C THR A 35 16.13 -2.27 3.83
N LEU A 36 16.32 -3.37 3.07
CA LEU A 36 15.25 -4.00 2.29
C LEU A 36 14.25 -4.78 3.16
N LEU A 37 14.70 -5.40 4.24
CA LEU A 37 13.81 -6.12 5.16
C LEU A 37 12.89 -5.12 5.88
N LEU A 38 13.46 -4.04 6.42
CA LEU A 38 12.69 -2.98 7.06
C LEU A 38 11.74 -2.28 6.07
N THR A 39 12.19 -2.03 4.83
CA THR A 39 11.32 -1.54 3.73
C THR A 39 10.13 -2.47 3.51
N SER A 40 10.36 -3.78 3.49
CA SER A 40 9.31 -4.79 3.26
C SER A 40 8.25 -4.75 4.35
N VAL A 41 8.66 -4.70 5.62
CA VAL A 41 7.71 -4.69 6.75
C VAL A 41 6.90 -3.39 6.76
N ILE A 42 7.55 -2.23 6.64
CA ILE A 42 6.86 -0.93 6.58
C ILE A 42 5.88 -0.91 5.40
N ALA A 43 6.29 -1.43 4.24
CA ALA A 43 5.43 -1.49 3.06
C ALA A 43 4.20 -2.37 3.26
N ALA A 44 4.38 -3.56 3.81
CA ALA A 44 3.28 -4.49 4.10
C ALA A 44 2.27 -3.87 5.08
N CYS A 45 2.76 -3.31 6.20
CA CYS A 45 1.91 -2.69 7.22
C CYS A 45 1.19 -1.45 6.67
N THR A 46 1.84 -0.66 5.82
CA THR A 46 1.23 0.50 5.17
C THR A 46 0.07 0.11 4.25
N ALA A 47 0.27 -0.95 3.44
CA ALA A 47 -0.73 -1.37 2.45
C ALA A 47 -1.83 -2.28 3.01
N PHE A 48 -1.72 -2.72 4.28
CA PHE A 48 -2.64 -3.67 4.90
C PHE A 48 -4.08 -3.16 5.02
N ASP A 49 -4.27 -1.97 5.61
CA ASP A 49 -5.59 -1.41 5.93
C ASP A 49 -5.85 -0.03 5.30
N LEU A 50 -5.00 0.40 4.35
CA LEU A 50 -5.21 1.56 3.47
C LEU A 50 -5.52 2.88 4.19
N GLY A 51 -4.97 3.08 5.39
CA GLY A 51 -5.18 4.29 6.22
C GLY A 51 -5.72 4.00 7.62
N GLY A 52 -5.91 2.73 7.95
CA GLY A 52 -6.34 2.27 9.28
C GLY A 52 -5.23 2.29 10.35
N PRO A 53 -5.47 1.64 11.50
CA PRO A 53 -4.55 1.63 12.63
C PRO A 53 -3.15 1.08 12.31
N VAL A 54 -3.05 0.03 11.50
CA VAL A 54 -1.77 -0.60 11.15
C VAL A 54 -0.94 0.31 10.23
N ASN A 55 -1.60 0.95 9.27
CA ASN A 55 -0.96 1.94 8.42
C ASN A 55 -0.47 3.14 9.25
N LYS A 56 -1.28 3.65 10.19
CA LYS A 56 -0.87 4.79 11.05
C LYS A 56 0.28 4.43 11.99
N ALA A 57 0.25 3.24 12.57
CA ALA A 57 1.35 2.66 13.36
C ALA A 57 2.68 2.64 12.58
N ALA A 58 2.66 2.04 11.39
CA ALA A 58 3.83 1.98 10.51
C ALA A 58 4.32 3.38 10.09
N GLY A 59 3.39 4.32 9.88
CA GLY A 59 3.71 5.71 9.59
C GLY A 59 4.44 6.40 10.74
N ALA A 60 3.98 6.23 11.97
CA ALA A 60 4.64 6.81 13.16
C ALA A 60 6.06 6.28 13.34
N ILE A 61 6.26 4.96 13.19
CA ILE A 61 7.57 4.32 13.27
C ILE A 61 8.50 4.83 12.16
N ALA A 62 8.02 4.84 10.91
CA ALA A 62 8.81 5.31 9.78
C ALA A 62 9.21 6.80 9.93
N MET A 63 8.31 7.64 10.42
CA MET A 63 8.62 9.05 10.72
C MET A 63 9.64 9.21 11.84
N GLY A 64 9.55 8.40 12.90
CA GLY A 64 10.55 8.41 13.99
C GLY A 64 11.95 8.05 13.46
N LEU A 65 12.05 6.95 12.70
CA LEU A 65 13.32 6.52 12.10
C LEU A 65 13.87 7.55 11.10
N ALA A 66 12.99 8.23 10.36
CA ALA A 66 13.39 9.27 9.44
C ALA A 66 13.90 10.54 10.16
N ALA A 67 13.28 10.90 11.28
CA ALA A 67 13.70 12.04 12.11
C ALA A 67 15.10 11.82 12.71
N ASP A 68 15.42 10.58 13.08
CA ASP A 68 16.74 10.19 13.58
C ASP A 68 17.77 9.91 12.46
N ALA A 69 17.40 10.16 11.19
CA ALA A 69 18.21 9.87 10.01
C ALA A 69 18.65 8.39 9.88
N ILE A 70 17.90 7.46 10.50
CA ILE A 70 18.18 6.02 10.50
C ILE A 70 17.63 5.36 9.24
N PHE A 71 16.43 5.74 8.81
CA PHE A 71 15.75 5.09 7.70
C PHE A 71 14.87 6.06 6.89
N PRO A 72 15.01 6.16 5.55
CA PRO A 72 14.25 7.09 4.74
C PRO A 72 12.78 6.68 4.58
N LEU A 73 11.91 7.65 4.34
CA LEU A 73 10.47 7.46 4.14
C LEU A 73 10.11 6.85 2.77
N THR A 74 11.08 6.60 1.89
CA THR A 74 10.84 6.11 0.51
C THR A 74 9.84 4.96 0.46
N GLY A 75 10.08 3.89 1.22
CA GLY A 75 9.23 2.71 1.21
C GLY A 75 7.83 2.98 1.76
N ARG A 76 7.72 3.84 2.78
CA ARG A 76 6.44 4.26 3.36
C ARG A 76 5.61 5.03 2.33
N VAL A 77 6.20 6.01 1.66
CA VAL A 77 5.51 6.88 0.70
C VAL A 77 5.04 6.09 -0.52
N LEU A 78 5.91 5.24 -1.09
CA LEU A 78 5.55 4.37 -2.22
C LEU A 78 4.39 3.44 -1.88
N SER A 79 4.37 2.90 -0.67
CA SER A 79 3.34 1.96 -0.23
C SER A 79 1.96 2.58 -0.05
N ILE A 80 1.86 3.90 0.10
CA ILE A 80 0.58 4.63 0.11
C ILE A 80 0.02 4.74 -1.31
N ILE A 81 0.88 5.01 -2.30
CA ILE A 81 0.47 5.33 -3.67
C ILE A 81 0.29 4.10 -4.56
N ILE A 82 1.03 3.03 -4.31
CA ILE A 82 1.03 1.82 -5.14
C ILE A 82 -0.36 1.13 -5.18
N PRO A 83 -1.03 0.85 -4.05
CA PRO A 83 -2.33 0.16 -4.07
C PRO A 83 -3.45 0.85 -4.88
N PRO A 84 -3.77 2.15 -4.65
CA PRO A 84 -4.85 2.82 -5.38
C PRO A 84 -4.55 2.96 -6.88
N ILE A 85 -3.30 3.23 -7.26
CA ILE A 85 -2.89 3.31 -8.68
C ILE A 85 -2.96 1.93 -9.32
N GLY A 86 -2.44 0.89 -8.67
CA GLY A 86 -2.43 -0.48 -9.19
C GLY A 86 -3.84 -1.04 -9.40
N LEU A 87 -4.75 -0.84 -8.44
CA LEU A 87 -6.14 -1.27 -8.57
C LEU A 87 -6.90 -0.49 -9.63
N GLY A 88 -6.74 0.83 -9.68
CA GLY A 88 -7.35 1.62 -10.74
C GLY A 88 -6.83 1.23 -12.12
N LEU A 89 -5.53 1.00 -12.26
CA LEU A 89 -4.92 0.50 -13.49
C LEU A 89 -5.45 -0.89 -13.88
N ALA A 90 -5.72 -1.76 -12.90
CA ALA A 90 -6.34 -3.06 -13.14
C ALA A 90 -7.67 -2.95 -13.90
N THR A 91 -8.51 -1.97 -13.54
CA THR A 91 -9.82 -1.75 -14.17
C THR A 91 -9.73 -1.23 -15.61
N VAL A 92 -8.65 -0.53 -15.93
CA VAL A 92 -8.38 -0.02 -17.28
C VAL A 92 -7.83 -1.15 -18.15
N LEU A 93 -6.91 -1.94 -17.62
CA LEU A 93 -6.16 -2.96 -18.36
C LEU A 93 -6.91 -4.29 -18.52
N ASP A 94 -7.91 -4.61 -17.69
CA ASP A 94 -8.55 -5.94 -17.67
C ASP A 94 -8.96 -6.46 -19.07
N LYS A 95 -9.69 -5.64 -19.84
CA LYS A 95 -10.15 -5.99 -21.18
C LYS A 95 -9.00 -6.18 -22.15
N PHE A 96 -7.90 -5.45 -22.01
CA PHE A 96 -6.74 -5.59 -22.88
C PHE A 96 -5.92 -6.84 -22.55
N VAL A 97 -5.77 -7.17 -21.27
CA VAL A 97 -4.93 -8.28 -20.79
C VAL A 97 -5.63 -9.63 -20.97
N VAL A 98 -6.90 -9.76 -20.58
CA VAL A 98 -7.62 -11.06 -20.62
C VAL A 98 -8.78 -11.09 -21.62
N LYS A 99 -8.92 -10.05 -22.47
CA LYS A 99 -9.99 -9.93 -23.47
C LYS A 99 -11.41 -9.97 -22.89
N ARG A 100 -11.54 -9.73 -21.59
CA ARG A 100 -12.79 -9.80 -20.82
C ARG A 100 -12.78 -8.75 -19.71
N ARG A 101 -13.96 -8.21 -19.39
CA ARG A 101 -14.12 -7.38 -18.19
C ARG A 101 -14.24 -8.28 -16.97
N VAL A 102 -13.38 -8.07 -15.98
CA VAL A 102 -13.35 -8.85 -14.72
C VAL A 102 -13.77 -8.02 -13.51
N PHE A 103 -13.98 -6.72 -13.71
CA PHE A 103 -14.49 -5.79 -12.71
C PHE A 103 -15.90 -5.32 -13.06
N ASP A 104 -16.75 -5.25 -12.04
CA ASP A 104 -18.09 -4.67 -12.12
C ASP A 104 -18.03 -3.19 -12.57
N GLU A 105 -19.12 -2.71 -13.16
CA GLU A 105 -19.21 -1.31 -13.61
C GLU A 105 -18.93 -0.29 -12.51
N SER A 106 -19.44 -0.52 -11.29
CA SER A 106 -19.17 0.34 -10.14
C SER A 106 -17.67 0.44 -9.82
N LEU A 107 -16.95 -0.68 -9.84
CA LEU A 107 -15.50 -0.69 -9.60
C LEU A 107 -14.71 -0.02 -10.72
N ARG A 108 -15.20 -0.09 -11.97
CA ARG A 108 -14.55 0.60 -13.11
C ARG A 108 -14.66 2.12 -13.00
N VAL A 109 -15.82 2.63 -12.54
CA VAL A 109 -15.99 4.06 -12.28
C VAL A 109 -15.06 4.49 -11.15
N VAL A 110 -15.06 3.74 -10.04
CA VAL A 110 -14.17 4.00 -8.89
C VAL A 110 -12.70 3.95 -9.29
N GLY A 111 -12.29 3.03 -10.18
CA GLY A 111 -10.90 2.84 -10.57
C GLY A 111 -10.24 4.10 -11.16
N SER A 112 -11.00 4.90 -11.91
CA SER A 112 -10.49 6.19 -12.43
C SER A 112 -10.21 7.17 -11.29
N THR A 113 -11.12 7.24 -10.31
CA THR A 113 -10.94 8.05 -9.11
C THR A 113 -9.79 7.53 -8.24
N SER A 114 -9.61 6.22 -8.12
CA SER A 114 -8.52 5.61 -7.35
C SER A 114 -7.16 5.99 -7.90
N ILE A 115 -6.98 6.04 -9.23
CA ILE A 115 -5.71 6.52 -9.82
C ILE A 115 -5.43 7.96 -9.39
N MET A 116 -6.42 8.85 -9.51
CA MET A 116 -6.28 10.24 -9.13
C MET A 116 -5.93 10.40 -7.65
N LEU A 117 -6.64 9.67 -6.77
CA LEU A 117 -6.38 9.66 -5.34
C LEU A 117 -4.97 9.14 -5.01
N GLY A 118 -4.52 8.09 -5.69
CA GLY A 118 -3.16 7.59 -5.54
C GLY A 118 -2.09 8.61 -5.97
N LEU A 119 -2.33 9.38 -7.03
CA LEU A 119 -1.42 10.44 -7.49
C LEU A 119 -1.28 11.62 -6.52
N ILE A 120 -2.23 11.80 -5.61
CA ILE A 120 -2.16 12.77 -4.51
C ILE A 120 -1.95 12.10 -3.14
N ALA A 121 -1.58 10.81 -3.15
CA ALA A 121 -1.27 9.99 -1.99
C ALA A 121 -2.40 9.77 -0.97
N VAL A 122 -3.59 9.51 -1.48
CA VAL A 122 -4.73 9.05 -0.70
C VAL A 122 -4.90 7.55 -0.95
N SER A 123 -4.46 6.73 0.01
CA SER A 123 -4.55 5.26 -0.10
C SER A 123 -5.99 4.73 -0.04
N GLU A 124 -6.90 5.52 0.55
CA GLU A 124 -8.31 5.21 0.75
C GLU A 124 -9.07 5.03 -0.57
N GLY A 125 -8.53 5.55 -1.68
CA GLY A 125 -9.05 5.30 -3.01
C GLY A 125 -9.14 3.81 -3.37
N ALA A 126 -8.38 2.94 -2.69
CA ALA A 126 -8.44 1.49 -2.87
C ALA A 126 -9.48 0.76 -1.99
N ILE A 127 -10.10 1.43 -1.00
CA ILE A 127 -11.04 0.80 -0.06
C ILE A 127 -12.21 0.10 -0.77
N PRO A 128 -12.87 0.69 -1.80
CA PRO A 128 -14.00 0.02 -2.45
C PRO A 128 -13.62 -1.32 -3.10
N PHE A 129 -12.39 -1.43 -3.62
CA PHE A 129 -11.87 -2.70 -4.16
C PHE A 129 -11.62 -3.73 -3.06
N MET A 130 -11.02 -3.28 -1.95
CA MET A 130 -10.76 -4.11 -0.78
C MET A 130 -12.05 -4.65 -0.18
N LEU A 131 -13.09 -3.82 -0.02
CA LEU A 131 -14.37 -4.24 0.54
C LEU A 131 -15.09 -5.28 -0.33
N LYS A 132 -14.93 -5.23 -1.65
CA LYS A 132 -15.53 -6.23 -2.55
C LYS A 132 -14.90 -7.62 -2.40
N ASN A 133 -13.57 -7.69 -2.22
CA ASN A 133 -12.88 -8.96 -2.06
C ASN A 133 -11.62 -8.80 -1.19
N PRO A 134 -11.76 -8.79 0.14
CA PRO A 134 -10.66 -8.45 1.05
C PRO A 134 -9.57 -9.52 1.07
N LEU A 135 -9.96 -10.79 1.03
CA LEU A 135 -9.04 -11.94 1.06
C LEU A 135 -8.08 -11.97 -0.13
N ILE A 136 -8.46 -11.38 -1.25
CA ILE A 136 -7.61 -11.28 -2.45
C ILE A 136 -6.89 -9.93 -2.50
N THR A 137 -7.60 -8.85 -2.19
CA THR A 137 -7.06 -7.50 -2.42
C THR A 137 -6.00 -7.13 -1.38
N ILE A 138 -6.17 -7.47 -0.10
CA ILE A 138 -5.21 -7.13 0.95
C ILE A 138 -3.83 -7.78 0.70
N PRO A 139 -3.73 -9.11 0.47
CA PRO A 139 -2.43 -9.72 0.21
C PRO A 139 -1.74 -9.19 -1.06
N ILE A 140 -2.50 -8.94 -2.12
CA ILE A 140 -1.95 -8.37 -3.37
C ILE A 140 -1.42 -6.96 -3.13
N ASN A 141 -2.16 -6.13 -2.37
CA ASN A 141 -1.72 -4.77 -2.04
C ASN A 141 -0.42 -4.80 -1.23
N MET A 142 -0.33 -5.66 -0.22
CA MET A 142 0.88 -5.83 0.59
C MET A 142 2.08 -6.25 -0.27
N LEU A 143 1.92 -7.29 -1.09
CA LEU A 143 3.00 -7.79 -1.95
C LEU A 143 3.42 -6.76 -3.01
N GLY A 144 2.45 -6.08 -3.64
CA GLY A 144 2.75 -5.03 -4.60
C GLY A 144 3.47 -3.84 -4.00
N ALA A 145 3.07 -3.42 -2.80
CA ALA A 145 3.75 -2.38 -2.04
C ALA A 145 5.18 -2.80 -1.67
N ILE A 146 5.39 -4.05 -1.23
CA ILE A 146 6.70 -4.62 -0.94
C ILE A 146 7.57 -4.61 -2.20
N PHE A 147 7.09 -5.18 -3.31
CA PHE A 147 7.88 -5.29 -4.53
C PHE A 147 8.24 -3.92 -5.09
N GLY A 148 7.29 -2.99 -5.15
CA GLY A 148 7.57 -1.66 -5.67
C GLY A 148 8.51 -0.85 -4.77
N SER A 149 8.26 -0.86 -3.46
CA SER A 149 9.08 -0.12 -2.49
C SER A 149 10.50 -0.66 -2.39
N CYS A 150 10.65 -1.99 -2.31
CA CYS A 150 11.98 -2.61 -2.26
C CYS A 150 12.75 -2.41 -3.57
N THR A 151 12.07 -2.44 -4.72
CA THR A 151 12.71 -2.14 -6.01
C THR A 151 13.25 -0.72 -6.03
N ALA A 152 12.45 0.27 -5.62
CA ALA A 152 12.89 1.66 -5.56
C ALA A 152 14.10 1.84 -4.62
N VAL A 153 14.01 1.29 -3.41
CA VAL A 153 15.08 1.38 -2.40
C VAL A 153 16.35 0.66 -2.87
N ALA A 154 16.23 -0.53 -3.47
CA ALA A 154 17.38 -1.27 -4.01
C ALA A 154 18.08 -0.54 -5.16
N LEU A 155 17.33 0.22 -5.96
CA LEU A 155 17.86 1.05 -7.04
C LEU A 155 18.35 2.43 -6.56
N GLY A 156 18.28 2.72 -5.26
CA GLY A 156 18.86 3.91 -4.64
C GLY A 156 17.91 5.10 -4.49
N ALA A 157 16.59 4.91 -4.57
CA ALA A 157 15.64 5.99 -4.32
C ALA A 157 15.62 6.39 -2.83
N VAL A 158 15.78 7.68 -2.54
CA VAL A 158 15.79 8.20 -1.17
C VAL A 158 14.85 9.40 -1.04
N GLN A 159 13.99 9.36 -0.03
CA GLN A 159 13.09 10.45 0.33
C GLN A 159 13.01 10.56 1.85
N TRP A 160 13.43 11.69 2.40
CA TRP A 160 13.34 11.98 3.85
C TRP A 160 12.09 12.79 4.20
N ASN A 161 11.56 13.55 3.26
CA ASN A 161 10.47 14.48 3.52
C ASN A 161 9.12 13.74 3.51
N PRO A 162 8.19 14.05 4.42
CA PRO A 162 6.85 13.45 4.47
C PRO A 162 5.91 14.07 3.41
N LEU A 163 6.40 14.25 2.18
CA LEU A 163 5.65 14.80 1.04
C LEU A 163 5.34 13.68 0.05
N PRO A 164 4.08 13.25 -0.07
CA PRO A 164 3.81 12.05 -0.82
C PRO A 164 3.42 12.32 -2.28
N ALA A 165 3.55 11.28 -3.11
CA ALA A 165 3.26 11.31 -4.55
C ALA A 165 3.97 12.44 -5.32
N ILE A 166 3.27 13.08 -6.27
CA ILE A 166 3.87 14.05 -7.21
C ILE A 166 4.47 15.28 -6.51
N TRP A 167 3.98 15.61 -5.31
CA TRP A 167 4.48 16.71 -4.49
C TRP A 167 5.85 16.44 -3.89
N GLY A 168 6.19 15.17 -3.67
CA GLY A 168 7.49 14.76 -3.15
C GLY A 168 8.57 14.65 -4.22
N TRP A 169 8.20 14.41 -5.48
CA TRP A 169 9.15 14.08 -6.56
C TRP A 169 10.33 15.02 -6.73
N PRO A 170 10.19 16.37 -6.62
CA PRO A 170 11.33 17.27 -6.72
C PRO A 170 12.39 17.10 -5.63
N LEU A 171 12.03 16.44 -4.52
CA LEU A 171 12.87 16.23 -3.34
C LEU A 171 13.34 14.78 -3.19
N VAL A 172 13.01 13.92 -4.17
CA VAL A 172 13.44 12.52 -4.20
C VAL A 172 14.82 12.42 -4.84
N GLU A 173 15.78 11.84 -4.14
CA GLU A 173 17.03 11.42 -4.74
C GLU A 173 16.79 10.17 -5.59
N ASN A 174 17.39 10.12 -6.78
CA ASN A 174 17.17 9.06 -7.78
C ASN A 174 15.68 8.86 -8.11
N LEU A 175 14.99 9.93 -8.53
CA LEU A 175 13.58 9.90 -8.93
C LEU A 175 13.26 8.81 -9.97
N TRP A 176 14.19 8.49 -10.87
CA TRP A 176 14.01 7.40 -11.84
C TRP A 176 13.80 6.05 -11.13
N ALA A 177 14.54 5.76 -10.06
CA ALA A 177 14.43 4.53 -9.28
C ALA A 177 13.09 4.48 -8.54
N TYR A 178 12.63 5.62 -8.02
CA TYR A 178 11.31 5.78 -7.42
C TYR A 178 10.20 5.44 -8.43
N ILE A 179 10.28 5.98 -9.64
CA ILE A 179 9.29 5.72 -10.71
C ILE A 179 9.32 4.25 -11.15
N VAL A 180 10.50 3.64 -11.27
CA VAL A 180 10.63 2.20 -11.59
C VAL A 180 9.96 1.35 -10.51
N GLY A 181 10.21 1.63 -9.22
CA GLY A 181 9.55 0.91 -8.13
C GLY A 181 8.04 1.11 -8.11
N LEU A 182 7.55 2.34 -8.33
CA LEU A 182 6.13 2.63 -8.48
C LEU A 182 5.49 1.78 -9.59
N LEU A 183 6.12 1.72 -10.76
CA LEU A 183 5.65 0.91 -11.89
C LEU A 183 5.64 -0.58 -11.57
N VAL A 184 6.70 -1.11 -10.96
CA VAL A 184 6.77 -2.53 -10.56
C VAL A 184 5.63 -2.90 -9.61
N GLY A 185 5.43 -2.11 -8.56
CA GLY A 185 4.37 -2.38 -7.58
C GLY A 185 2.96 -2.26 -8.18
N THR A 186 2.71 -1.19 -8.93
CA THR A 186 1.38 -0.95 -9.54
C THR A 186 1.03 -1.97 -10.61
N LEU A 187 1.99 -2.36 -11.46
CA LEU A 187 1.80 -3.41 -12.46
C LEU A 187 1.58 -4.77 -11.81
N PHE A 188 2.31 -5.10 -10.74
CA PHE A 188 2.08 -6.33 -10.00
C PHE A 188 0.63 -6.39 -9.47
N ILE A 189 0.16 -5.33 -8.80
CA ILE A 189 -1.20 -5.27 -8.26
C ILE A 189 -2.24 -5.39 -9.38
N ALA A 190 -2.03 -4.68 -10.48
CA ALA A 190 -2.93 -4.68 -11.61
C ALA A 190 -3.06 -6.08 -12.22
N LEU A 191 -1.94 -6.69 -12.59
CA LEU A 191 -1.90 -8.00 -13.23
C LEU A 191 -2.39 -9.11 -12.29
N ALA A 192 -1.94 -9.14 -11.05
CA ALA A 192 -2.38 -10.13 -10.07
C ALA A 192 -3.90 -10.09 -9.86
N ASN A 193 -4.48 -8.89 -9.70
CA ASN A 193 -5.93 -8.76 -9.57
C ASN A 193 -6.67 -9.22 -10.84
N ILE A 194 -6.18 -8.85 -12.02
CA ILE A 194 -6.81 -9.25 -13.29
C ILE A 194 -6.81 -10.77 -13.42
N PHE A 195 -5.65 -11.43 -13.25
CA PHE A 195 -5.53 -12.88 -13.45
C PHE A 195 -6.32 -13.67 -12.41
N ILE A 196 -6.26 -13.27 -11.14
CA ILE A 196 -7.00 -13.97 -10.07
C ILE A 196 -8.51 -13.85 -10.29
N ARG A 197 -9.01 -12.64 -10.57
CA ARG A 197 -10.45 -12.44 -10.83
C ARG A 197 -10.91 -13.17 -12.09
N TYR A 198 -10.11 -13.16 -13.15
CA TYR A 198 -10.38 -13.93 -14.36
C TYR A 198 -10.47 -15.44 -14.08
N TYR A 199 -9.54 -15.98 -13.29
CA TYR A 199 -9.57 -17.38 -12.89
C TYR A 199 -10.82 -17.75 -12.08
N LEU A 200 -11.23 -16.91 -11.14
CA LEU A 200 -12.44 -17.13 -10.34
C LEU A 200 -13.70 -17.19 -11.21
N ILE A 201 -13.85 -16.23 -12.14
CA ILE A 201 -14.99 -16.21 -13.08
C ILE A 201 -15.04 -17.51 -13.90
N LYS A 202 -13.89 -17.93 -14.46
CA LYS A 202 -13.82 -19.17 -15.25
C LYS A 202 -14.12 -20.43 -14.42
N LYS A 203 -13.72 -20.43 -13.14
CA LYS A 203 -13.99 -21.53 -12.21
C LYS A 203 -15.48 -21.63 -11.89
N GLU A 204 -16.15 -20.49 -11.67
CA GLU A 204 -17.60 -20.44 -11.46
C GLU A 204 -18.38 -20.92 -12.68
N GLU A 205 -18.01 -20.49 -13.89
CA GLU A 205 -18.62 -20.96 -15.14
C GLU A 205 -18.52 -22.48 -15.31
N LYS A 206 -17.37 -23.06 -14.95
CA LYS A 206 -17.15 -24.51 -15.01
C LYS A 206 -18.00 -25.29 -14.00
N ASN A 207 -18.33 -24.69 -12.86
CA ASN A 207 -19.12 -25.36 -11.82
C ASN A 207 -20.63 -25.35 -12.12
N ILE A 208 -21.08 -24.50 -13.05
CA ILE A 208 -22.49 -24.36 -13.45
C ILE A 208 -22.83 -25.28 -14.64
N MET A 209 -21.82 -25.81 -15.32
CA MET A 209 -21.94 -26.70 -16.48
C MET A 209 -21.77 -28.17 -16.08
#